data_AF-A0A520Y125-F1
#
_entry.id   AF-A0A520Y125-F1
#
_cell.length_a   1.000
_cell.length_b   1.000
_cell.length_c   1.000
_cell.angle_alpha   90.00
_cell.angle_beta   90.00
_cell.angle_gamma   90.00
#
_symmetry.space_group_name_H-M   'P 1'
#
loop_
_entity.id
_entity.type
_entity.pdbx_description
1 polymer ?
#
loop_
_entity_poly.entity_id
_entity_poly.type
_entity_poly.pdbx_seq_one_letter_code
_entity_poly.pdbx_strand_id
1 'polypeptide(L)'
;MSTSTRPQVPGGTPEDERREVAREYVQQLRVFYVHASVFVVGIVLIFVVNLVINVAAGVTGEWWAWWSVWPLLGWGLGVAIHGLVVRLARPKISASTWEQRQINKILSEDDAG
;
A
#
# COMPACT_ATOMS: atom_id res chain seq x y z
N MET A 1 -48.50 -10.39 -21.05
CA MET A 1 -47.18 -11.02 -21.15
C MET A 1 -46.16 -9.89 -21.23
N SER A 2 -45.78 -9.32 -20.08
CA SER A 2 -44.98 -8.10 -20.03
C SER A 2 -43.51 -8.47 -19.93
N THR A 3 -42.78 -8.29 -21.03
CA THR A 3 -41.32 -8.39 -21.08
C THR A 3 -40.70 -7.25 -20.29
N SER A 4 -40.22 -7.58 -19.08
CA SER A 4 -39.36 -6.69 -18.29
C SER A 4 -37.96 -6.69 -18.91
N THR A 5 -37.74 -5.78 -19.85
CA THR A 5 -36.42 -5.51 -20.41
C THR A 5 -35.69 -4.61 -19.43
N ARG A 6 -34.94 -5.21 -18.49
CA ARG A 6 -34.00 -4.46 -17.64
C ARG A 6 -32.93 -3.83 -18.55
N PRO A 7 -32.57 -2.55 -18.37
CA PRO A 7 -31.46 -1.95 -19.09
C PRO A 7 -30.18 -2.67 -18.68
N GLN A 8 -29.54 -3.36 -19.64
CA GLN A 8 -28.18 -3.84 -19.49
C GLN A 8 -27.27 -2.62 -19.60
N VAL A 9 -26.80 -2.10 -18.46
CA VAL A 9 -25.80 -1.03 -18.41
C VAL A 9 -24.48 -1.62 -18.91
N PRO A 10 -23.86 -1.07 -19.98
CA PRO A 10 -22.55 -1.51 -20.43
C PRO A 10 -21.50 -0.92 -19.46
N GLY A 11 -21.23 -1.68 -18.41
CA GLY A 11 -20.30 -1.38 -17.33
C GLY A 11 -20.55 -2.40 -16.23
N GLY A 12 -19.50 -3.03 -15.70
CA GLY A 12 -19.61 -4.12 -14.73
C GLY A 12 -20.50 -3.77 -13.53
N THR A 13 -21.00 -4.78 -12.82
CA THR A 13 -21.84 -4.52 -11.64
C THR A 13 -21.03 -3.73 -10.59
N PRO A 14 -21.67 -2.98 -9.66
CA PRO A 14 -20.97 -2.31 -8.57
C PRO A 14 -20.14 -3.24 -7.66
N GLU A 15 -20.35 -4.57 -7.77
CA GLU A 15 -19.52 -5.59 -7.13
C GLU A 15 -18.25 -5.90 -7.94
N ASP A 16 -18.30 -5.86 -9.27
CA ASP A 16 -17.16 -6.07 -10.16
C ASP A 16 -16.16 -4.93 -10.06
N GLU A 17 -16.62 -3.67 -10.11
CA GLU A 17 -15.76 -2.49 -9.95
C GLU A 17 -15.03 -2.51 -8.59
N ARG A 18 -15.72 -2.94 -7.53
CA ARG A 18 -15.11 -3.05 -6.20
C ARG A 18 -14.10 -4.18 -6.09
N ARG A 19 -14.32 -5.30 -6.80
CA ARG A 19 -13.34 -6.39 -6.89
C ARG A 19 -12.10 -5.96 -7.65
N GLU A 20 -12.22 -5.16 -8.71
CA GLU A 20 -11.09 -4.64 -9.47
C GLU A 20 -10.24 -3.68 -8.62
N VAL A 21 -10.86 -2.67 -7.98
CA VAL A 21 -10.13 -1.73 -7.10
C VAL A 21 -9.42 -2.46 -5.95
N ALA A 22 -10.06 -3.48 -5.37
CA ALA A 22 -9.43 -4.30 -4.33
C ALA A 22 -8.24 -5.12 -4.86
N ARG A 23 -8.33 -5.66 -6.09
CA ARG A 23 -7.24 -6.41 -6.73
C ARG A 23 -6.04 -5.52 -7.03
N GLU A 24 -6.27 -4.36 -7.63
CA GLU A 24 -5.22 -3.38 -7.93
C GLU A 24 -4.47 -2.97 -6.66
N TYR A 25 -5.21 -2.70 -5.58
CA TYR A 25 -4.62 -2.37 -4.29
C TYR A 25 -3.72 -3.49 -3.74
N VAL A 26 -4.17 -4.75 -3.79
CA VAL A 26 -3.37 -5.91 -3.34
C VAL A 26 -2.12 -6.08 -4.20
N GLN A 27 -2.21 -5.81 -5.51
CA GLN A 27 -1.08 -5.91 -6.42
C GLN A 27 -0.02 -4.84 -6.12
N GLN A 28 -0.43 -3.59 -5.90
CA GLN A 28 0.46 -2.50 -5.48
C GLN A 28 1.12 -2.82 -4.14
N LEU A 29 0.37 -3.38 -3.19
CA LEU A 29 0.89 -3.76 -1.88
C LEU A 29 1.95 -4.88 -2.00
N ARG A 30 1.74 -5.88 -2.85
CA ARG A 30 2.74 -6.92 -3.12
C ARG A 30 4.03 -6.35 -3.70
N VAL A 31 3.93 -5.46 -4.69
CA VAL A 31 5.10 -4.80 -5.31
C VAL A 31 5.85 -3.96 -4.27
N PHE A 32 5.13 -3.24 -3.41
CA PHE A 32 5.70 -2.49 -2.30
C PHE A 32 6.45 -3.39 -1.33
N TYR A 33 5.85 -4.51 -0.89
CA TYR A 33 6.51 -5.43 0.04
C TYR A 33 7.78 -6.04 -0.55
N VAL A 34 7.78 -6.38 -1.83
CA VAL A 34 9.00 -6.85 -2.51
C VAL A 34 10.07 -5.76 -2.50
N HIS A 35 9.74 -4.53 -2.89
CA HIS A 35 10.69 -3.40 -2.85
C HIS A 35 11.22 -3.15 -1.43
N ALA A 36 10.33 -3.11 -0.43
CA ALA A 36 10.70 -2.91 0.96
C ALA A 36 11.61 -4.04 1.47
N SER A 37 11.33 -5.29 1.10
CA SER A 37 12.16 -6.43 1.50
C SER A 37 13.56 -6.37 0.89
N VAL A 38 13.67 -6.08 -0.40
CA VAL A 38 14.95 -5.90 -1.10
C VAL A 38 15.73 -4.72 -0.49
N PHE A 39 15.04 -3.62 -0.16
CA PHE A 39 15.64 -2.48 0.50
C PHE A 39 16.22 -2.86 1.88
N VAL A 40 15.46 -3.54 2.72
CA VAL A 40 15.92 -3.99 4.04
C VAL A 40 17.14 -4.90 3.91
N VAL A 41 17.09 -5.89 3.01
CA VAL A 41 18.22 -6.80 2.76
C VAL A 41 19.45 -6.04 2.27
N GLY A 42 19.27 -5.10 1.34
CA GLY A 42 20.35 -4.27 0.82
C GLY A 42 21.01 -3.40 1.90
N ILE A 43 20.22 -2.77 2.76
CA ILE A 43 20.71 -1.97 3.89
C ILE A 43 21.48 -2.84 4.90
N VAL A 44 20.94 -4.01 5.25
CA VAL A 44 21.63 -4.95 6.14
C VAL A 44 22.97 -5.38 5.52
N LEU A 45 22.99 -5.71 4.24
CA LEU A 45 24.21 -6.09 3.53
C LEU A 45 25.25 -4.96 3.55
N ILE A 46 24.85 -3.73 3.21
CA ILE A 46 25.75 -2.56 3.23
C ILE A 46 26.29 -2.33 4.64
N PHE A 47 25.45 -2.43 5.67
CA PHE A 47 25.87 -2.28 7.05
C PHE A 47 26.87 -3.35 7.48
N VAL A 48 26.62 -4.62 7.15
CA VAL A 48 27.51 -5.74 7.46
C VAL A 48 28.85 -5.59 6.74
N VAL A 49 28.84 -5.27 5.45
CA VAL A 49 30.07 -5.04 4.68
C VAL A 49 30.88 -3.89 5.27
N ASN A 50 30.23 -2.78 5.60
CA ASN A 50 30.90 -1.63 6.22
C ASN A 50 31.49 -1.99 7.59
N LEU A 51 30.75 -2.75 8.41
CA LEU A 51 31.25 -3.24 9.70
C LEU A 51 32.49 -4.14 9.54
N VAL A 52 32.45 -5.10 8.61
CA VAL A 52 33.59 -6.01 8.37
C VAL A 52 34.82 -5.22 7.91
N ILE A 53 34.64 -4.25 7.01
CA ILE A 53 35.73 -3.38 6.54
C ILE A 53 36.30 -2.57 7.70
N ASN A 54 35.45 -1.96 8.52
CA ASN A 54 35.88 -1.13 9.64
C ASN A 54 36.62 -1.93 10.71
N VAL A 55 36.17 -3.15 11.00
CA VAL A 55 36.84 -4.08 11.93
C VAL A 55 38.19 -4.50 11.37
N ALA A 56 38.25 -4.89 10.08
CA ALA A 56 39.49 -5.30 9.44
C ALA A 56 40.52 -4.16 9.37
N ALA A 57 40.07 -2.92 9.18
CA ALA A 57 40.91 -1.73 9.14
C ALA A 57 41.20 -1.14 10.54
N GLY A 58 40.57 -1.63 11.61
CA GLY A 58 40.78 -1.13 12.98
C GLY A 58 40.20 0.27 13.24
N VAL A 59 39.33 0.78 12.37
CA VAL A 59 38.78 2.15 12.40
C VAL A 59 37.36 2.21 12.97
N THR A 60 36.88 1.16 13.65
CA THR A 60 35.52 1.11 14.22
C THR A 60 35.21 2.24 15.21
N GLY A 61 36.23 2.83 15.84
CA GLY A 61 36.08 3.97 16.75
C GLY A 61 35.89 5.32 16.03
N GLU A 62 36.06 5.38 14.72
CA GLU A 62 36.02 6.63 13.97
C GLU A 62 34.65 6.87 13.34
N TRP A 63 34.07 8.04 13.61
CA TRP A 63 32.72 8.39 13.15
C TRP A 63 32.58 8.37 11.62
N TRP A 64 33.63 8.77 10.89
CA TRP A 64 33.62 8.79 9.41
C TRP A 64 33.55 7.38 8.80
N ALA A 65 33.99 6.35 9.53
CA ALA A 65 33.94 4.96 9.06
C ALA A 65 32.50 4.44 8.96
N TRP A 66 31.54 5.04 9.67
CA TRP A 66 30.13 4.63 9.69
C TRP A 66 29.27 5.28 8.60
N TRP A 67 29.85 5.52 7.42
CA TRP A 67 29.15 6.16 6.30
C TRP A 67 27.93 5.34 5.80
N SER A 68 27.87 4.04 6.08
CA SER A 68 26.73 3.14 5.77
C SER A 68 25.40 3.57 6.40
N VAL A 69 25.42 4.44 7.42
CA VAL A 69 24.23 4.99 8.06
C VAL A 69 23.52 6.02 7.17
N TRP A 70 24.25 6.72 6.28
CA TRP A 70 23.66 7.71 5.39
C TRP A 70 22.67 7.12 4.36
N PRO A 71 22.99 6.01 3.68
CA PRO A 71 22.01 5.29 2.87
C PRO A 71 20.75 4.92 3.66
N LEU A 72 20.91 4.47 4.90
CA LEU A 72 19.78 4.09 5.75
C LEU A 72 18.88 5.29 6.07
N LEU A 73 19.48 6.43 6.45
CA LEU A 73 18.73 7.64 6.77
C LEU A 73 18.05 8.27 5.54
N GLY A 74 18.77 8.39 4.42
CA GLY A 74 18.24 8.99 3.19
C GLY A 74 17.15 8.13 2.55
N TRP A 75 17.49 6.88 2.26
CA TRP A 75 16.58 5.99 1.54
C TRP A 75 15.50 5.41 2.45
N GLY A 76 15.80 5.18 3.74
CA GLY A 76 14.83 4.70 4.70
C GLY A 76 13.67 5.68 4.90
N LEU A 77 13.95 6.99 4.86
CA LEU A 77 12.91 8.00 4.91
C LEU A 77 12.00 7.95 3.67
N GLY A 78 12.58 7.79 2.47
CA GLY A 78 11.81 7.64 1.22
C GLY A 78 10.90 6.41 1.23
N VAL A 79 11.41 5.27 1.69
CA VAL A 79 10.62 4.03 1.83
C VAL A 79 9.53 4.17 2.90
N ALA A 80 9.82 4.83 4.02
CA ALA A 80 8.85 5.09 5.08
C ALA A 80 7.69 5.97 4.58
N ILE A 81 7.99 7.03 3.84
CA ILE A 81 6.99 7.90 3.21
C ILE A 81 6.17 7.10 2.19
N HIS A 82 6.82 6.33 1.33
CA HIS A 82 6.13 5.51 0.33
C HIS A 82 5.21 4.47 0.97
N GLY A 83 5.65 3.82 2.05
CA GLY A 83 4.82 2.90 2.83
C GLY A 83 3.64 3.58 3.52
N LEU A 84 3.81 4.84 3.97
CA LEU A 84 2.72 5.64 4.51
C LEU A 84 1.70 5.99 3.42
N VAL A 85 2.16 6.37 2.22
CA VAL A 85 1.30 6.66 1.07
C VAL A 85 0.53 5.42 0.63
N VAL A 86 1.18 4.26 0.47
CA VAL A 86 0.51 2.99 0.11
C VAL A 86 -0.50 2.56 1.19
N ARG A 87 -0.24 2.87 2.46
CA ARG A 87 -1.18 2.61 3.56
C ARG A 87 -2.31 3.63 3.64
N LEU A 88 -2.10 4.89 3.27
CA LEU A 88 -3.15 5.91 3.18
C LEU A 88 -4.01 5.72 1.94
N ALA A 89 -3.42 5.22 0.85
CA ALA A 89 -4.10 4.81 -0.38
C ALA A 89 -4.88 3.49 -0.23
N ARG A 90 -5.00 2.93 0.99
CA ARG A 90 -5.99 1.90 1.30
C ARG A 90 -7.35 2.40 0.78
N PRO A 91 -7.99 1.71 -0.19
CA PRO A 91 -9.37 2.02 -0.50
C PRO A 91 -10.14 1.87 0.81
N LYS A 92 -10.86 2.93 1.21
CA LYS A 92 -11.76 2.90 2.36
C LYS A 92 -12.93 1.97 2.03
N ILE A 93 -12.68 0.66 1.97
CA ILE A 93 -13.71 -0.37 1.75
C ILE A 93 -14.79 -0.24 2.85
N SER A 94 -14.41 0.23 4.04
CA SER A 94 -15.32 0.58 5.14
C SER A 94 -16.25 1.76 4.84
N ALA A 95 -15.79 2.81 4.15
CA ALA A 95 -16.62 3.98 3.83
C ALA A 95 -17.77 3.62 2.86
N SER A 96 -17.47 2.81 1.82
CA SER A 96 -18.51 2.41 0.85
C SER A 96 -19.61 1.55 1.49
N THR A 97 -19.27 0.75 2.51
CA THR A 97 -20.25 -0.13 3.16
C THR A 97 -21.19 0.67 4.07
N TRP A 98 -20.68 1.70 4.75
CA TRP A 98 -21.49 2.58 5.57
C TRP A 98 -22.31 3.56 4.71
N GLU A 99 -21.73 4.17 3.69
CA GLU A 99 -22.44 5.05 2.75
C GLU A 99 -23.57 4.30 2.03
N GLN A 100 -23.32 3.07 1.56
CA GLN A 100 -24.37 2.29 0.90
C GLN A 100 -25.47 1.82 1.83
N ARG A 101 -25.17 1.63 3.12
CA ARG A 101 -26.20 1.37 4.12
C ARG A 101 -27.07 2.61 4.35
N GLN A 102 -26.50 3.81 4.30
CA GLN A 102 -27.29 5.05 4.42
C GLN A 102 -28.13 5.32 3.18
N ILE A 103 -27.58 5.12 1.98
CA ILE A 103 -28.32 5.29 0.72
C ILE A 103 -29.49 4.29 0.64
N ASN A 104 -29.27 3.02 0.97
CA ASN A 104 -30.37 2.05 1.00
C ASN A 104 -31.43 2.39 2.03
N LYS A 105 -31.04 2.97 3.17
CA LYS A 105 -32.00 3.36 4.21
C LYS A 105 -32.93 4.47 3.72
N ILE A 106 -32.37 5.51 3.11
CA ILE A 106 -33.14 6.63 2.55
C ILE A 106 -34.08 6.14 1.42
N LEU A 107 -33.57 5.32 0.50
CA LEU A 107 -34.40 4.76 -0.59
C LEU A 107 -35.54 3.86 -0.05
N SER A 108 -35.29 3.06 0.99
CA SER A 108 -36.34 2.24 1.61
C SER A 108 -37.38 3.04 2.39
N GLU A 109 -37.02 4.25 2.86
CA GLU A 109 -37.94 5.16 3.53
C GLU A 109 -38.81 5.91 2.51
N ASP A 110 -38.26 6.25 1.34
CA ASP A 110 -39.01 6.87 0.22
C ASP A 110 -39.99 5.90 -0.47
N ASP A 111 -39.62 4.62 -0.63
CA ASP A 111 -40.49 3.60 -1.23
C ASP A 111 -41.63 3.14 -0.29
N ALA A 112 -41.55 3.48 0.99
CA ALA A 112 -42.53 3.09 2.02
C ALA A 112 -43.51 4.22 2.42
N GLY A 113 -43.37 5.43 1.84
CA GLY A 113 -44.26 6.58 2.03
C GLY A 113 -45.18 6.83 0.84
#